data_AF-A0A0A8L218-F1
#
_entry.id   AF-A0A0A8L218-F1
#
_cell.length_a   1.000
_cell.length_b   1.000
_cell.length_c   1.000
_cell.angle_alpha   90.00
_cell.angle_beta   90.00
_cell.angle_gamma   90.00
#
_symmetry.space_group_name_H-M   'P 1'
#
loop_
_entity.id
_entity.type
_entity.pdbx_description
1 polymer ?
#
loop_
_entity_poly.entity_id
_entity_poly.type
_entity_poly.pdbx_seq_one_letter_code
_entity_poly.pdbx_strand_id
1 'polypeptide(L)'
;MNKSSSVSFSQFTQEQIKKMQEAFQLIDDDGDGIISESDLAKMLKGLGKQDNAEEVKQMLSAAPDETLTFPAYLSLMSESIGEMLDPSEIREALKVFSDNAELLCNSAELEQRLKEVGLEDSAKLERVLKHFSTKQVSGERVFKGEKFVQSISE
;
A
#
# COMPACT_ATOMS: atom_id res chain seq x y z
N MET A 1 27.87 -6.55 -7.49
CA MET A 1 27.30 -5.61 -8.48
C MET A 1 25.80 -5.83 -8.60
N ASN A 2 25.06 -4.71 -8.66
CA ASN A 2 23.68 -4.53 -9.12
C ASN A 2 22.55 -5.08 -8.23
N LYS A 3 22.15 -4.26 -7.25
CA LYS A 3 20.71 -4.00 -7.03
C LYS A 3 20.45 -2.55 -7.40
N SER A 4 20.48 -2.27 -8.69
CA SER A 4 19.75 -1.12 -9.23
C SER A 4 18.28 -1.48 -9.14
N SER A 5 17.71 -1.37 -7.94
CA SER A 5 16.27 -1.31 -7.76
C SER A 5 15.85 -0.01 -8.41
N SER A 6 15.49 -0.04 -9.69
CA SER A 6 14.90 1.11 -10.35
C SER A 6 13.74 1.59 -9.49
N VAL A 7 13.85 2.82 -9.00
CA VAL A 7 12.80 3.46 -8.22
C VAL A 7 11.54 3.47 -9.07
N SER A 8 10.59 2.61 -8.76
CA SER A 8 9.30 2.56 -9.45
C SER A 8 8.40 3.66 -8.89
N PHE A 9 8.78 4.92 -9.15
CA PHE A 9 7.88 6.08 -8.97
C PHE A 9 6.53 5.85 -9.66
N SER A 10 6.51 5.00 -10.70
CA SER A 10 5.32 4.57 -11.43
C SER A 10 4.34 3.70 -10.62
N GLN A 11 4.71 3.20 -9.44
CA GLN A 11 3.79 2.47 -8.56
C GLN A 11 2.92 3.40 -7.70
N PHE A 12 3.22 4.69 -7.65
CA PHE A 12 2.47 5.63 -6.82
C PHE A 12 1.57 6.52 -7.65
N THR A 13 0.32 6.67 -7.24
CA THR A 13 -0.59 7.66 -7.81
C THR A 13 -0.15 9.07 -7.44
N GLN A 14 -0.60 10.09 -8.19
CA GLN A 14 -0.29 11.50 -7.82
C GLN A 14 -0.77 11.85 -6.41
N GLU A 15 -1.87 11.27 -5.95
CA GLU A 15 -2.38 11.52 -4.60
C GLU A 15 -1.52 10.86 -3.53
N GLN A 16 -1.03 9.62 -3.77
CA GLN A 16 -0.06 8.96 -2.89
C GLN A 16 1.27 9.72 -2.86
N ILE A 17 1.79 10.16 -4.02
CA ILE A 17 3.00 10.98 -4.09
C ILE A 17 2.81 12.27 -3.28
N LYS A 18 1.64 12.92 -3.40
CA LYS A 18 1.34 14.14 -2.62
C LYS A 18 1.28 13.87 -1.12
N LYS A 19 0.61 12.80 -0.68
CA LYS A 19 0.58 12.39 0.73
C LYS A 19 1.97 12.05 1.25
N MET A 20 2.79 11.38 0.44
CA MET A 20 4.17 11.05 0.79
C MET A 20 5.04 12.29 0.84
N GLN A 21 4.82 13.27 -0.03
CA GLN A 21 5.51 14.55 0.00
C GLN A 21 5.12 15.38 1.23
N GLU A 22 3.84 15.42 1.58
CA GLU A 22 3.35 16.09 2.79
C GLU A 22 3.89 15.42 4.05
N ALA A 23 3.91 14.09 4.11
CA ALA A 23 4.51 13.34 5.21
C ALA A 23 6.02 13.57 5.29
N PHE A 24 6.72 13.59 4.15
CA PHE A 24 8.14 13.89 4.09
C PHE A 24 8.45 15.28 4.63
N GLN A 25 7.67 16.30 4.21
CA GLN A 25 7.80 17.68 4.71
C GLN A 25 7.43 17.85 6.18
N LEU A 26 6.60 16.94 6.73
CA LEU A 26 6.29 16.95 8.16
C LEU A 26 7.45 16.37 8.99
N ILE A 27 8.22 15.45 8.42
CA ILE A 27 9.38 14.84 9.06
C ILE A 27 10.59 15.77 8.93
N ASP A 28 10.86 16.30 7.73
CA ASP A 28 11.94 17.22 7.38
C ASP A 28 11.74 18.60 8.05
N ASP A 29 12.18 18.72 9.31
CA ASP A 29 11.97 19.90 10.17
C ASP A 29 12.78 21.11 9.69
N ASP A 30 13.98 20.90 9.15
CA ASP A 30 14.85 21.97 8.68
C ASP A 30 14.68 22.32 7.19
N GLY A 31 13.97 21.47 6.44
CA GLY A 31 13.58 21.71 5.05
C GLY A 31 14.74 21.60 4.07
N ASP A 32 15.79 20.86 4.43
CA ASP A 32 16.96 20.66 3.57
C ASP A 32 16.72 19.64 2.44
N GLY A 33 15.55 18.97 2.47
CA GLY A 33 15.14 17.95 1.51
C GLY A 33 15.64 16.55 1.85
N ILE A 34 16.14 16.35 3.07
CA ILE A 34 16.76 15.12 3.56
C ILE A 34 16.28 14.87 5.00
N ILE A 35 15.65 13.72 5.23
CA ILE A 35 15.31 13.31 6.59
C ILE A 35 16.57 12.77 7.28
N SER A 36 17.06 13.52 8.28
CA SER A 36 18.19 13.13 9.13
C SER A 36 17.75 12.43 10.42
N GLU A 37 18.69 11.85 11.18
CA GLU A 37 18.43 11.27 12.51
C GLU A 37 17.79 12.29 13.46
N SER A 38 18.21 13.56 13.36
CA SER A 38 17.70 14.64 14.20
C SER A 38 16.23 14.94 13.90
N ASP A 39 15.82 14.85 12.64
CA ASP A 39 14.45 15.13 12.20
C ASP A 39 13.49 14.04 12.65
N LEU A 40 13.87 12.78 12.48
CA LEU A 40 13.10 11.64 12.99
C LEU A 40 12.99 11.67 14.52
N ALA A 41 14.07 12.00 15.23
CA ALA A 41 14.04 12.13 16.68
C ALA A 41 13.09 13.25 17.14
N LYS A 42 13.13 14.42 16.48
CA LYS A 42 12.19 15.52 16.77
C LYS A 42 10.74 15.11 16.51
N MET A 43 10.46 14.45 15.39
CA MET A 43 9.11 13.99 15.06
C MET A 43 8.59 12.98 16.10
N LEU A 44 9.38 11.96 16.46
CA LEU A 44 8.99 10.93 17.44
C LEU A 44 8.73 11.53 18.82
N LYS A 45 9.57 12.47 19.23
CA LYS A 45 9.38 13.26 20.44
C LYS A 45 8.11 14.10 20.39
N GLY A 46 7.78 14.69 19.24
CA GLY A 46 6.53 15.43 19.01
C GLY A 46 5.28 14.54 19.12
N LEU A 47 5.40 13.27 18.76
CA LEU A 47 4.34 12.26 18.89
C LEU A 47 4.24 11.65 20.30
N GLY A 48 5.06 12.09 21.27
CA GLY A 48 5.05 11.59 22.64
C GLY A 48 5.60 10.17 22.79
N LYS A 49 6.24 9.62 21.76
CA LYS A 49 6.97 8.35 21.86
C LYS A 49 8.36 8.63 22.43
N GLN A 50 8.75 7.86 23.44
CA GLN A 50 10.09 7.94 24.00
C GLN A 50 11.09 7.43 22.97
N ASP A 51 12.05 8.28 22.64
CA ASP A 51 13.05 8.06 21.59
C ASP A 51 13.73 6.68 21.76
N ASN A 52 13.44 5.76 20.85
CA ASN A 52 14.23 4.55 20.71
C ASN A 52 15.23 4.84 19.60
N ALA A 53 16.37 5.44 19.96
CA ALA A 53 17.42 5.81 19.01
C ALA A 53 17.85 4.63 18.11
N GLU A 54 17.71 3.40 18.61
CA GLU A 54 17.88 2.18 17.83
C GLU A 54 16.88 2.03 16.69
N GLU A 55 15.62 2.42 16.89
CA GLU A 55 14.54 2.32 15.89
C GLU A 55 14.75 3.36 14.78
N VAL A 56 15.11 4.59 15.14
CA VAL A 56 15.52 5.64 14.18
C VAL A 56 16.74 5.21 13.37
N LYS A 57 17.75 4.67 14.06
CA LYS A 57 18.97 4.18 13.43
C LYS A 57 18.70 2.98 12.54
N GLN A 58 17.78 2.10 12.90
CA GLN A 58 17.33 1.01 12.04
C GLN A 58 16.64 1.55 10.78
N MET A 59 15.76 2.55 10.90
CA MET A 59 15.09 3.18 9.76
C MET A 59 16.10 3.84 8.80
N LEU A 60 17.13 4.50 9.32
CA LEU A 60 18.19 5.12 8.52
C LEU A 60 19.21 4.11 7.99
N SER A 61 19.44 2.98 8.67
CA SER A 61 20.37 1.94 8.22
C SER A 61 19.92 1.25 6.93
N ALA A 62 18.63 1.34 6.60
CA ALA A 62 18.08 0.87 5.34
C ALA A 62 18.37 1.85 4.17
N ALA A 63 18.80 3.08 4.46
CA ALA A 63 19.17 4.07 3.46
C ALA A 63 20.68 4.01 3.14
N PRO A 64 21.07 4.18 1.86
CA PRO A 64 22.45 4.03 1.42
C PRO A 64 23.44 5.07 2.00
N ASP A 65 22.96 6.22 2.48
CA ASP A 65 23.78 7.33 2.99
C ASP A 65 23.40 7.74 4.42
N GLU A 66 22.79 6.83 5.21
CA GLU A 66 22.27 7.12 6.57
C GLU A 66 21.32 8.34 6.62
N THR A 67 20.78 8.71 5.46
CA THR A 67 19.96 9.89 5.21
C THR A 67 18.85 9.51 4.24
N LEU A 68 17.64 9.97 4.52
CA LEU A 68 16.46 9.64 3.72
C LEU A 68 16.09 10.81 2.82
N THR A 69 16.58 10.80 1.58
CA THR A 69 16.10 11.70 0.53
C THR A 69 14.67 11.30 0.10
N PHE A 70 13.90 12.23 -0.45
CA PHE A 70 12.53 11.91 -0.91
C PHE A 70 12.45 10.69 -1.85
N PRO A 71 13.36 10.50 -2.83
CA PRO A 71 13.42 9.26 -3.63
C PRO A 71 13.71 7.99 -2.83
N ALA A 72 14.59 8.07 -1.82
CA ALA A 72 14.93 6.94 -0.96
C ALA A 72 13.76 6.60 -0.01
N TYR A 73 13.10 7.63 0.55
CA TYR A 73 11.88 7.50 1.33
C TYR A 73 10.77 6.82 0.52
N LEU A 74 10.54 7.25 -0.72
CA LEU A 74 9.59 6.59 -1.61
C LEU A 74 9.98 5.14 -1.93
N SER A 75 11.27 4.83 -2.01
CA SER A 75 11.73 3.46 -2.24
C SER A 75 11.47 2.56 -1.03
N LEU A 76 11.78 3.02 0.19
CA LEU A 76 11.46 2.30 1.42
C LEU A 76 9.94 2.13 1.60
N MET A 77 9.20 3.20 1.31
CA MET A 77 7.76 3.19 1.32
C MET A 77 7.23 2.26 0.24
N SER A 78 7.81 2.16 -0.96
CA SER A 78 7.34 1.22 -2.00
C SER A 78 7.51 -0.24 -1.59
N GLU A 79 8.56 -0.53 -0.83
CA GLU A 79 8.84 -1.87 -0.29
C GLU A 79 7.87 -2.24 0.84
N SER A 80 7.31 -1.24 1.54
CA SER A 80 6.34 -1.42 2.64
C SER A 80 4.86 -1.20 2.22
N ILE A 81 4.59 -0.39 1.19
CA ILE A 81 3.26 0.02 0.67
C ILE A 81 2.72 -1.00 -0.33
N GLY A 82 3.50 -2.02 -0.71
CA GLY A 82 2.99 -3.19 -1.43
C GLY A 82 1.77 -3.86 -0.77
N GLU A 83 1.46 -3.55 0.49
CA GLU A 83 0.29 -4.05 1.23
C GLU A 83 -0.93 -3.11 1.31
N MET A 84 -0.84 -1.85 0.88
CA MET A 84 -1.99 -0.92 0.86
C MET A 84 -2.32 -0.49 -0.57
N LEU A 85 -3.04 -1.36 -1.29
CA LEU A 85 -3.71 -0.97 -2.53
C LEU A 85 -4.82 0.04 -2.21
N ASP A 86 -4.82 1.20 -2.87
CA ASP A 86 -5.87 2.21 -2.69
C ASP A 86 -7.26 1.65 -3.11
N PRO A 87 -8.34 2.01 -2.41
CA PRO A 87 -9.69 1.59 -2.77
C PRO A 87 -10.06 1.92 -4.23
N SER A 88 -9.58 3.05 -4.76
CA SER A 88 -9.79 3.46 -6.15
C SER A 88 -9.07 2.56 -7.15
N GLU A 89 -7.84 2.13 -6.85
CA GLU A 89 -7.05 1.22 -7.70
C GLU A 89 -7.69 -0.18 -7.71
N ILE A 90 -8.12 -0.64 -6.53
CA ILE A 90 -8.86 -1.91 -6.40
C ILE A 90 -10.15 -1.85 -7.21
N ARG A 91 -10.86 -0.71 -7.18
CA ARG A 91 -12.08 -0.50 -7.96
C ARG A 91 -11.83 -0.60 -9.46
N GLU A 92 -10.79 0.05 -9.98
CA GLU A 92 -10.41 -0.02 -11.39
C GLU A 92 -9.97 -1.44 -11.80
N ALA A 93 -9.21 -2.14 -10.96
CA ALA A 93 -8.82 -3.52 -11.21
C ALA A 93 -10.04 -4.46 -11.27
N LEU A 94 -11.03 -4.24 -10.41
CA LEU A 94 -12.27 -5.02 -10.40
C LEU A 94 -13.16 -4.75 -11.64
N LYS A 95 -13.05 -3.58 -12.28
CA LYS A 95 -13.76 -3.32 -13.55
C LYS A 95 -13.32 -4.27 -14.68
N VAL A 96 -12.10 -4.80 -14.63
CA VAL A 96 -11.63 -5.79 -15.61
C VAL A 96 -12.47 -7.08 -15.54
N PHE A 97 -13.06 -7.37 -14.38
CA PHE A 97 -13.87 -8.56 -14.13
C PHE A 97 -15.39 -8.29 -14.15
N SER A 98 -15.80 -7.02 -14.29
CA SER A 98 -17.21 -6.62 -14.23
C SER A 98 -17.47 -5.32 -14.98
N ASP A 99 -18.42 -5.36 -15.92
CA ASP A 99 -18.89 -4.19 -16.66
C ASP A 99 -19.99 -3.38 -15.94
N ASN A 100 -20.47 -3.85 -14.77
CA ASN A 100 -21.51 -3.16 -14.01
C ASN A 100 -20.92 -2.21 -12.94
N ALA A 101 -21.70 -1.20 -12.58
CA ALA A 101 -21.33 -0.23 -11.54
C ALA A 101 -21.20 -0.85 -10.14
N GLU A 102 -21.81 -2.01 -9.89
CA GLU A 102 -21.74 -2.72 -8.61
C GLU A 102 -20.47 -3.59 -8.48
N LEU A 103 -19.64 -3.66 -9.53
CA LEU A 103 -18.45 -4.50 -9.62
C LEU A 103 -18.72 -5.97 -9.26
N LEU A 104 -19.84 -6.51 -9.76
CA LEU A 104 -20.23 -7.89 -9.52
C LEU A 104 -19.42 -8.82 -10.40
N CYS A 105 -18.52 -9.58 -9.78
CA CYS A 105 -17.61 -10.49 -10.47
C CYS A 105 -17.95 -11.95 -10.12
N ASN A 106 -17.68 -12.90 -11.00
CA ASN A 106 -17.74 -14.31 -10.62
C ASN A 106 -16.63 -14.60 -9.59
N SER A 107 -17.01 -15.11 -8.41
CA SER A 107 -16.07 -15.34 -7.32
C SER A 107 -15.01 -16.39 -7.66
N ALA A 108 -15.34 -17.41 -8.45
CA ALA A 108 -14.40 -18.46 -8.81
C ALA A 108 -13.38 -17.97 -9.85
N GLU A 109 -13.84 -17.17 -10.82
CA GLU A 109 -12.95 -16.57 -11.82
C GLU A 109 -11.99 -15.55 -11.19
N LEU A 110 -12.52 -14.69 -10.31
CA LEU A 110 -11.71 -13.73 -9.56
C LEU A 110 -10.66 -14.44 -8.70
N GLU A 111 -11.03 -15.51 -7.99
CA GLU A 111 -10.09 -16.32 -7.20
C GLU A 111 -8.97 -16.91 -8.07
N GLN A 112 -9.32 -17.51 -9.20
CA GLN A 112 -8.35 -18.10 -10.12
C GLN A 112 -7.35 -17.07 -10.61
N ARG A 113 -7.83 -15.90 -11.01
CA ARG A 113 -7.02 -14.81 -11.54
C ARG A 113 -6.08 -14.23 -10.48
N LEU A 114 -6.57 -14.05 -9.25
CA LEU A 114 -5.73 -13.59 -8.15
C LEU A 114 -4.65 -14.61 -7.77
N LYS A 115 -4.94 -15.91 -7.88
CA LYS A 115 -3.95 -16.98 -7.72
C LYS A 115 -2.89 -16.96 -8.84
N GLU A 116 -3.29 -16.72 -10.09
CA GLU A 116 -2.36 -16.60 -11.22
C GLU A 116 -1.41 -15.41 -11.10
N VAL A 117 -1.86 -14.29 -10.51
CA VAL A 117 -1.06 -13.08 -10.26
C VAL A 117 -0.10 -13.27 -9.07
N GLY A 118 -0.19 -14.39 -8.34
CA GLY A 118 0.73 -14.72 -7.26
C GLY A 118 0.32 -14.15 -5.90
N LEU A 119 -0.99 -13.96 -5.66
CA LEU A 119 -1.48 -13.58 -4.34
C LEU A 119 -1.34 -14.78 -3.38
N GLU A 120 -0.22 -14.83 -2.65
CA GLU A 120 0.25 -16.02 -1.89
C GLU A 120 -0.64 -16.39 -0.71
N ASP A 121 -1.36 -15.41 -0.14
CA ASP A 121 -2.20 -15.58 1.05
C ASP A 121 -3.59 -16.16 0.74
N SER A 122 -3.63 -17.37 0.18
CA SER A 122 -4.87 -18.06 -0.23
C SER A 122 -5.92 -18.14 0.89
N ALA A 123 -5.50 -18.27 2.16
CA ALA A 123 -6.41 -18.31 3.30
C ALA A 123 -7.08 -16.97 3.60
N LYS A 124 -6.36 -15.85 3.44
CA LYS A 124 -6.95 -14.51 3.58
C LYS A 124 -7.88 -14.23 2.40
N LEU A 125 -7.43 -14.56 1.18
CA LEU A 125 -8.23 -14.42 -0.02
C LEU A 125 -9.56 -15.18 0.07
N GLU A 126 -9.53 -16.45 0.50
CA GLU A 126 -10.75 -17.25 0.65
C GLU A 126 -11.71 -16.64 1.68
N ARG A 127 -11.19 -16.10 2.80
CA ARG A 127 -12.01 -15.41 3.80
C ARG A 127 -12.69 -14.17 3.22
N VAL A 128 -11.94 -13.35 2.48
CA VAL A 128 -12.47 -12.14 1.82
C VAL A 128 -13.53 -12.53 0.79
N LEU A 129 -13.22 -13.43 -0.14
CA LEU A 129 -14.16 -13.88 -1.15
C LEU A 129 -15.42 -14.48 -0.52
N LYS A 130 -15.29 -15.28 0.54
CA LYS A 130 -16.45 -15.85 1.24
C LYS A 130 -17.30 -14.81 1.95
N HIS A 131 -16.67 -13.77 2.50
CA HIS A 131 -17.37 -12.68 3.20
C HIS A 131 -18.14 -11.77 2.23
N PHE A 132 -17.52 -11.41 1.12
CA PHE A 132 -18.10 -10.45 0.16
C PHE A 132 -18.84 -11.11 -1.01
N SER A 133 -18.90 -12.44 -1.07
CA SER A 133 -19.68 -13.16 -2.10
C SER A 133 -21.08 -13.56 -1.63
N THR A 134 -22.02 -13.59 -2.57
CA THR A 134 -23.38 -14.11 -2.37
C THR A 134 -23.68 -15.22 -3.35
N LYS A 135 -24.35 -16.28 -2.89
CA LYS A 135 -24.78 -17.39 -3.74
C LYS A 135 -26.04 -17.00 -4.50
N GLN A 136 -25.99 -17.06 -5.83
CA GLN A 136 -27.13 -16.84 -6.69
C GLN A 136 -28.02 -18.08 -6.82
N VAL A 137 -29.21 -17.89 -7.38
CA VAL A 137 -30.16 -18.98 -7.68
C VAL A 137 -29.60 -20.01 -8.66
N SER A 138 -28.67 -19.61 -9.54
CA SER A 138 -27.94 -20.52 -10.45
C SER A 138 -26.96 -21.45 -9.72
N GLY A 139 -26.67 -21.17 -8.44
CA GLY A 139 -25.66 -21.87 -7.66
C GLY A 139 -24.28 -21.21 -7.70
N GLU A 140 -24.06 -20.27 -8.62
CA GLU A 140 -22.82 -19.50 -8.74
C GLU A 140 -22.65 -18.51 -7.59
N ARG A 141 -21.40 -18.24 -7.23
CA ARG A 141 -21.06 -17.21 -6.25
C ARG A 141 -20.64 -15.94 -6.97
N VAL A 142 -21.27 -14.86 -6.60
CA VAL A 142 -20.96 -13.52 -7.12
C VAL A 142 -20.33 -12.70 -6.03
N PHE A 143 -19.11 -12.23 -6.28
CA PHE A 143 -18.36 -11.33 -5.43
C PHE A 143 -18.88 -9.90 -5.60
N LYS A 144 -19.14 -9.21 -4.48
CA LYS A 144 -19.64 -7.84 -4.45
C LYS A 144 -18.46 -6.86 -4.32
N GLY A 145 -17.84 -6.53 -5.45
CA GLY A 145 -16.65 -5.67 -5.48
C GLY A 145 -16.86 -4.31 -4.83
N GLU A 146 -18.00 -3.66 -5.10
CA GLU A 146 -18.29 -2.35 -4.53
C GLU A 146 -18.41 -2.37 -2.99
N LYS A 147 -18.98 -3.44 -2.42
CA LYS A 147 -19.05 -3.63 -0.96
C LYS A 147 -17.68 -3.89 -0.36
N PHE A 148 -16.82 -4.62 -1.07
CA PHE A 148 -15.45 -4.87 -0.62
C PHE A 148 -14.66 -3.55 -0.58
N VAL A 149 -14.70 -2.76 -1.66
CA VAL A 149 -14.03 -1.46 -1.76
C VAL A 149 -14.53 -0.50 -0.69
N GLN A 150 -15.83 -0.45 -0.40
CA GLN A 150 -16.38 0.35 0.71
C GLN A 150 -15.85 -0.11 2.06
N SER A 151 -15.83 -1.43 2.32
CA SER A 151 -15.39 -1.99 3.60
C SER A 151 -13.91 -1.77 3.92
N ILE A 152 -13.07 -1.55 2.92
CA ILE A 152 -11.63 -1.24 3.10
C ILE A 152 -11.36 0.26 3.04
N SER A 153 -12.36 1.07 2.69
CA SER A 153 -12.29 2.52 2.65
C SER A 153 -12.78 3.17 3.96
N GLU A 154 -13.44 2.40 4.84
CA GLU A 154 -13.86 2.78 6.20
C GLU A 154 -12.82 2.38 7.26
#